data_AF-A0A7I5EDX6-F1
#
_entry.id   AF-A0A7I5EDX6-F1
#
_cell.length_a   1.000
_cell.length_b   1.000
_cell.length_c   1.000
_cell.angle_alpha   90.00
_cell.angle_beta   90.00
_cell.angle_gamma   90.00
#
_symmetry.space_group_name_H-M   'P 1'
#
loop_
_entity.id
_entity.type
_entity.pdbx_description
1 polymer ?
#
loop_
_entity_poly.entity_id
_entity_poly.type
_entity_poly.pdbx_seq_one_letter_code
_entity_poly.pdbx_strand_id
1 'polypeptide(L)'
;MEDPIGRLLHVLATDTRSEQYSHYGIGNSKYKQALMEVFLERKETIRTRLDPTVYDFKARRLLVRANSMLRALEDPVLSESAAGAQAAGKLDVVYRRRLLELRNLLHSHLYYLQQGCQHIILEFHRVMRNQQVLRPIDEQDIMLAFGSIRYKHELMESETSEVIAGSLMMVQRRMADARKRRHNFDREVIGILQEYYDDHSDHPYPNEDEKHLLAARCHISVQQVSNWFGNRRIRSKKSQRSQNFTELF
;
A
#
# COMPACT_ATOMS: atom_id res chain seq x y z
N MET A 1 53.33 4.26 -10.95
CA MET A 1 53.07 4.45 -9.51
C MET A 1 52.44 3.15 -9.01
N GLU A 2 53.13 2.40 -8.17
CA GLU A 2 52.58 1.13 -7.64
C GLU A 2 51.34 1.38 -6.80
N ASP A 3 50.29 0.62 -7.09
CA ASP A 3 49.03 0.61 -6.34
C ASP A 3 49.31 0.41 -4.84
N PRO A 4 48.96 1.39 -3.97
CA PRO A 4 49.13 1.28 -2.53
C PRO A 4 48.45 0.02 -1.95
N ILE A 5 47.35 -0.43 -2.56
CA ILE A 5 46.64 -1.65 -2.15
C ILE A 5 47.47 -2.89 -2.50
N GLY A 6 48.01 -2.96 -3.72
CA GLY A 6 48.92 -4.04 -4.13
C GLY A 6 50.15 -4.19 -3.22
N ARG A 7 50.77 -3.08 -2.78
CA ARG A 7 51.87 -3.11 -1.82
C ARG A 7 51.44 -3.58 -0.43
N LEU A 8 50.27 -3.17 0.06
CA LEU A 8 49.73 -3.61 1.34
C LEU A 8 49.48 -5.13 1.33
N LEU A 9 48.87 -5.65 0.26
CA LEU A 9 48.59 -7.08 0.10
C LEU A 9 49.88 -7.91 0.05
N HIS A 10 50.93 -7.41 -0.60
CA HIS A 10 52.24 -8.07 -0.59
C HIS A 10 52.84 -8.12 0.82
N VAL A 11 52.80 -7.02 1.57
CA VAL A 11 53.32 -6.99 2.96
C VAL A 11 52.54 -7.94 3.86
N LEU A 12 51.20 -7.98 3.74
CA LEU A 12 50.35 -8.90 4.49
C LEU A 12 50.62 -10.36 4.15
N ALA A 13 50.87 -10.67 2.86
CA ALA A 13 51.22 -12.03 2.42
C ALA A 13 52.57 -12.51 2.97
N THR A 14 53.48 -11.57 3.31
CA THR A 14 54.80 -11.87 3.90
C THR A 14 54.84 -11.77 5.43
N ASP A 15 53.76 -11.34 6.09
CA ASP A 15 53.73 -11.18 7.54
C ASP A 15 53.48 -12.53 8.23
N THR A 16 54.46 -12.99 9.01
CA THR A 16 54.42 -14.28 9.72
C THR A 16 53.95 -14.14 11.18
N ARG A 17 53.56 -12.94 11.62
CA ARG A 17 53.12 -12.69 13.01
C ARG A 17 51.67 -13.17 13.20
N SER A 18 51.37 -13.77 14.36
CA SER A 18 49.98 -14.13 14.69
C SER A 18 49.11 -12.88 14.83
N GLU A 19 47.88 -12.93 14.31
CA GLU A 19 46.91 -11.80 14.31
C GLU A 19 46.76 -11.13 15.69
N GLN A 20 46.74 -11.92 16.76
CA GLN A 20 46.61 -11.40 18.14
C GLN A 20 47.79 -10.53 18.57
N TYR A 21 49.02 -10.85 18.15
CA TYR A 21 50.22 -10.06 18.48
C TYR A 21 50.30 -8.77 17.66
N SER A 22 49.81 -8.80 16.41
CA SER A 22 49.73 -7.63 15.55
C SER A 22 48.72 -6.59 16.08
N HIS A 23 47.53 -7.04 16.50
CA HIS A 23 46.52 -6.18 17.12
C HIS A 23 47.01 -5.54 18.43
N TYR A 24 47.67 -6.29 19.30
CA TYR A 24 48.21 -5.78 20.55
C TYR A 24 49.35 -4.76 20.33
N GLY A 25 50.25 -5.03 19.37
CA GLY A 25 51.37 -4.15 19.04
C GLY A 25 50.93 -2.80 18.44
N ILE A 26 49.93 -2.80 17.55
CA ILE A 26 49.37 -1.57 16.98
C ILE A 26 48.56 -0.81 18.03
N GLY A 27 47.76 -1.54 18.82
CA GLY A 27 46.90 -0.97 19.85
C GLY A 27 47.65 -0.19 20.95
N ASN A 28 48.88 -0.61 21.26
CA ASN A 28 49.74 -0.03 22.30
C ASN A 28 50.94 0.77 21.75
N SER A 29 50.99 1.03 20.44
CA SER A 29 52.07 1.81 19.83
C SER A 29 52.01 3.26 20.29
N LYS A 30 53.16 3.83 20.70
CA LYS A 30 53.30 5.26 21.02
C LYS A 30 52.96 6.20 19.84
N TYR A 31 52.98 5.67 18.62
CA TYR A 31 52.66 6.42 17.39
C TYR A 31 51.18 6.34 17.01
N LYS A 32 50.39 5.52 17.71
CA LYS A 32 48.98 5.27 17.38
C LYS A 32 48.17 6.56 17.29
N GLN A 33 48.31 7.44 18.28
CA GLN A 33 47.54 8.67 18.35
C GLN A 33 47.91 9.65 17.22
N ALA A 34 49.21 9.85 16.97
CA ALA A 34 49.68 10.70 15.86
C ALA A 34 49.21 10.18 14.50
N LEU A 35 49.27 8.85 14.26
CA LEU A 35 48.76 8.26 13.02
C LEU A 35 47.24 8.41 12.89
N MET A 36 46.51 8.28 14.01
CA MET A 36 45.06 8.47 14.03
C MET A 36 44.67 9.90 13.63
N GLU A 37 45.36 10.90 14.16
CA GLU A 37 45.16 12.31 13.84
C GLU A 37 45.43 12.61 12.36
N VAL A 38 46.55 12.11 11.81
CA VAL A 38 46.88 12.28 10.38
C VAL A 38 45.82 11.66 9.48
N PHE A 39 45.33 10.47 9.82
CA PHE A 39 44.29 9.83 9.01
C PHE A 39 42.93 10.55 9.12
N LEU A 40 42.58 11.10 10.28
CA LEU A 40 41.39 11.95 10.44
C LEU A 40 41.50 13.22 9.60
N GLU A 41 42.62 13.94 9.68
CA GLU A 41 42.88 15.14 8.89
C GLU A 41 42.81 14.85 7.38
N ARG A 42 43.41 13.74 6.95
CA ARG A 42 43.37 13.32 5.54
C ARG A 42 41.95 13.00 5.08
N LYS A 43 41.15 12.40 5.94
CA LYS A 43 39.76 12.05 5.67
C LYS A 43 38.87 13.30 5.56
N GLU A 44 39.01 14.27 6.47
CA GLU A 44 38.33 15.56 6.36
C GLU A 44 38.70 16.29 5.07
N THR A 45 39.97 16.28 4.70
CA THR A 45 40.46 16.89 3.45
C THR A 45 39.83 16.26 2.21
N ILE A 46 39.55 14.95 2.23
CA ILE A 46 38.85 14.27 1.14
C ILE A 46 37.36 14.64 1.18
N ARG A 47 36.75 14.71 2.36
CA ARG A 47 35.34 15.02 2.54
C ARG A 47 34.97 16.42 2.05
N THR A 48 35.80 17.44 2.30
CA THR A 48 35.58 18.80 1.80
C THR A 48 35.62 18.91 0.28
N ARG A 49 36.17 17.90 -0.41
CA ARG A 49 36.22 17.82 -1.88
C ARG A 49 35.08 17.00 -2.47
N LEU A 50 34.27 16.34 -1.64
CA LEU A 50 33.11 15.56 -2.08
C LEU A 50 31.87 16.45 -2.15
N ASP A 51 30.98 16.16 -3.10
CA ASP A 51 29.71 16.87 -3.26
C ASP A 51 28.80 16.60 -2.04
N PRO A 52 28.34 17.64 -1.31
CA PRO A 52 27.44 17.50 -0.16
C PRO A 52 26.12 16.81 -0.51
N THR A 53 25.67 16.87 -1.77
CA THR A 53 24.43 16.26 -2.22
C THR A 53 24.49 14.74 -2.34
N VAL A 54 25.70 14.15 -2.32
CA VAL A 54 25.90 12.69 -2.19
C VAL A 54 25.31 12.17 -0.88
N TYR A 55 25.21 13.05 0.14
CA TYR A 55 24.65 12.75 1.44
C TYR A 55 23.21 13.28 1.62
N ASP A 56 22.65 13.93 0.60
CA ASP A 56 21.30 14.52 0.67
C ASP A 56 20.23 13.45 0.43
N PHE A 57 19.53 13.10 1.52
CA PHE A 57 18.50 12.08 1.61
C PHE A 57 17.20 12.48 0.90
N LYS A 58 17.26 12.53 -0.43
CA LYS A 58 16.23 13.05 -1.36
C LYS A 58 14.82 12.43 -1.29
N ALA A 59 14.46 11.54 -0.35
CA ALA A 59 13.09 11.04 -0.20
C ALA A 59 12.28 11.60 0.98
N ARG A 60 12.48 12.87 1.31
CA ARG A 60 11.49 13.64 2.09
C ARG A 60 10.11 13.74 1.42
N ARG A 61 9.98 13.37 0.14
CA ARG A 61 8.73 13.51 -0.63
C ARG A 61 7.76 12.32 -0.53
N LEU A 62 8.19 11.15 -0.04
CA LEU A 62 7.33 9.95 0.07
C LEU A 62 6.58 9.88 1.42
N LEU A 63 7.19 10.37 2.51
CA LEU A 63 6.65 10.36 3.88
C LEU A 63 5.31 11.09 4.07
N VAL A 64 5.02 12.11 3.25
CA VAL A 64 3.76 12.87 3.36
C VAL A 64 2.57 12.07 2.83
N ARG A 65 2.80 11.15 1.88
CA ARG A 65 1.73 10.41 1.20
C ARG A 65 1.22 9.21 2.01
N ALA A 66 2.10 8.52 2.73
CA ALA A 66 1.69 7.43 3.61
C ALA A 66 0.86 7.92 4.82
N ASN A 67 1.27 9.05 5.43
CA ASN A 67 0.56 9.65 6.58
C ASN A 67 -0.86 10.12 6.26
N SER A 68 -1.13 10.57 5.02
CA SER A 68 -2.49 10.96 4.62
C SER A 68 -3.41 9.75 4.39
N MET A 69 -2.86 8.59 4.02
CA MET A 69 -3.62 7.35 3.81
C MET A 69 -3.89 6.59 5.12
N LEU A 70 -3.00 6.70 6.11
CA LEU A 70 -3.22 6.18 7.47
C LEU A 70 -4.37 6.88 8.19
N ARG A 71 -4.53 8.20 8.02
CA ARG A 71 -5.71 8.92 8.55
C ARG A 71 -7.05 8.41 7.99
N ALA A 72 -7.05 7.87 6.78
CA ALA A 72 -8.26 7.26 6.19
C ALA A 72 -8.63 5.90 6.81
N LEU A 73 -7.73 5.27 7.58
CA LEU A 73 -8.02 4.09 8.41
C LEU A 73 -8.61 4.47 9.77
N GLU A 74 -8.32 5.66 10.28
CA GLU A 74 -8.81 6.15 11.58
C GLU A 74 -10.25 6.68 11.48
N ASP A 75 -10.63 7.33 10.37
CA ASP A 75 -12.00 7.78 10.08
C ASP A 75 -12.52 7.15 8.79
N PRO A 76 -13.11 5.95 8.85
CA PRO A 76 -13.89 5.43 7.74
C PRO A 76 -15.16 6.29 7.67
N VAL A 77 -15.18 7.32 6.83
CA VAL A 77 -16.42 8.04 6.49
C VAL A 77 -17.37 7.04 5.81
N LEU A 78 -18.12 6.33 6.63
CA LEU A 78 -19.25 5.54 6.22
C LEU A 78 -20.37 6.54 6.00
N SER A 79 -20.55 6.95 4.75
CA SER A 79 -21.80 7.59 4.35
C SER A 79 -22.94 6.61 4.66
N GLU A 80 -23.66 6.90 5.73
CA GLU A 80 -24.92 6.28 6.08
C GLU A 80 -25.94 6.67 5.01
N SER A 81 -26.06 5.85 3.98
CA SER A 81 -27.17 5.90 3.05
C SER A 81 -27.76 4.52 2.90
N ALA A 82 -28.84 4.34 3.67
CA ALA A 82 -30.05 3.55 3.45
C ALA A 82 -30.00 2.21 2.66
N ALA A 83 -30.76 1.26 3.26
CA ALA A 83 -31.51 0.16 2.66
C ALA A 83 -30.87 -1.25 2.63
N GLY A 84 -31.48 -2.18 3.39
CA GLY A 84 -31.34 -3.63 3.24
C GLY A 84 -30.95 -4.42 4.51
N ALA A 85 -31.82 -4.49 5.52
CA ALA A 85 -31.49 -4.81 6.92
C ALA A 85 -30.88 -6.18 7.28
N GLN A 86 -30.84 -7.19 6.40
CA GLN A 86 -30.30 -8.53 6.76
C GLN A 86 -29.12 -9.01 5.91
N ALA A 87 -29.13 -8.74 4.60
CA ALA A 87 -27.98 -9.00 3.73
C ALA A 87 -26.88 -7.92 3.87
N ALA A 88 -27.27 -6.65 4.06
CA ALA A 88 -26.33 -5.58 4.35
C ALA A 88 -25.66 -5.76 5.71
N GLY A 89 -26.38 -6.30 6.71
CA GLY A 89 -25.83 -6.59 8.03
C GLY A 89 -24.70 -7.63 8.00
N LYS A 90 -24.89 -8.76 7.31
CA LYS A 90 -23.83 -9.78 7.15
C LYS A 90 -22.64 -9.25 6.35
N LEU A 91 -22.89 -8.51 5.27
CA LEU A 91 -21.84 -7.90 4.44
C LEU A 91 -21.03 -6.86 5.23
N ASP A 92 -21.70 -6.10 6.11
CA ASP A 92 -21.07 -5.10 6.97
C ASP A 92 -20.21 -5.73 8.08
N VAL A 93 -20.65 -6.85 8.67
CA VAL A 93 -19.83 -7.60 9.65
C VAL A 93 -18.56 -8.17 9.00
N VAL A 94 -18.67 -8.75 7.79
CA VAL A 94 -17.50 -9.27 7.06
C VAL A 94 -16.53 -8.14 6.70
N TYR A 95 -17.06 -6.98 6.29
CA TYR A 95 -16.26 -5.79 6.02
C TYR A 95 -15.51 -5.30 7.26
N ARG A 96 -16.22 -5.11 8.38
CA ARG A 96 -15.61 -4.68 9.65
C ARG A 96 -14.53 -5.64 10.13
N ARG A 97 -14.76 -6.96 10.00
CA ARG A 97 -13.74 -7.97 10.31
C ARG A 97 -12.50 -7.80 9.43
N ARG A 98 -12.69 -7.63 8.12
CA ARG A 98 -11.57 -7.45 7.19
C ARG A 98 -10.79 -6.16 7.44
N LEU A 99 -11.47 -5.08 7.82
CA LEU A 99 -10.81 -3.84 8.24
C LEU A 99 -9.95 -4.05 9.48
N LEU A 100 -10.48 -4.75 10.49
CA LEU A 100 -9.75 -5.05 11.71
C LEU A 100 -8.50 -5.91 11.43
N GLU A 101 -8.62 -6.92 10.55
CA GLU A 101 -7.48 -7.72 10.10
C GLU A 101 -6.40 -6.86 9.45
N LEU A 102 -6.76 -5.98 8.50
CA LEU A 102 -5.81 -5.09 7.83
C LEU A 102 -5.15 -4.12 8.82
N ARG A 103 -5.90 -3.60 9.78
CA ARG A 103 -5.37 -2.75 10.84
C ARG A 103 -4.37 -3.50 11.71
N ASN A 104 -4.71 -4.71 12.18
CA ASN A 104 -3.82 -5.51 13.02
C ASN A 104 -2.55 -5.90 12.27
N LEU A 105 -2.67 -6.25 10.99
CA LEU A 105 -1.54 -6.55 10.12
C LEU A 105 -0.58 -5.35 10.03
N LEU A 106 -1.12 -4.15 9.75
CA LEU A 106 -0.31 -2.93 9.71
C LEU A 106 0.44 -2.71 11.02
N HIS A 107 -0.26 -2.74 12.16
CA HIS A 107 0.37 -2.50 13.46
C HIS A 107 1.47 -3.53 13.76
N SER A 108 1.22 -4.82 13.45
CA SER A 108 2.20 -5.88 13.64
C SER A 108 3.44 -5.67 12.76
N HIS A 109 3.26 -5.36 11.47
CA HIS A 109 4.38 -5.13 10.57
C HIS A 109 5.20 -3.89 10.94
N LEU A 110 4.55 -2.78 11.30
CA LEU A 110 5.24 -1.57 11.78
C LEU A 110 6.05 -1.86 13.05
N TYR A 111 5.47 -2.62 13.98
CA TYR A 111 6.18 -3.04 15.19
C TYR A 111 7.43 -3.88 14.86
N TYR A 112 7.32 -4.87 13.97
CA TYR A 112 8.46 -5.69 13.54
C TYR A 112 9.55 -4.87 12.86
N LEU A 113 9.18 -3.93 11.98
CA LEU A 113 10.13 -3.03 11.33
C LEU A 113 10.87 -2.15 12.35
N GLN A 114 10.15 -1.62 13.34
CA GLN A 114 10.73 -0.81 14.39
C GLN A 114 11.72 -1.61 15.26
N GLN A 115 11.35 -2.83 15.66
CA GLN A 115 12.24 -3.72 16.42
C GLN A 115 13.49 -4.08 15.61
N GLY A 116 13.33 -4.41 14.32
CA GLY A 116 14.45 -4.70 13.42
C GLY A 116 15.40 -3.51 13.27
N CYS A 117 14.86 -2.29 13.13
CA CYS A 117 15.65 -1.07 13.05
C CYS A 117 16.44 -0.82 14.33
N GLN A 118 15.82 -0.97 15.50
CA GLN A 118 16.51 -0.84 16.80
C GLN A 118 17.67 -1.84 16.92
N HIS A 119 17.43 -3.10 16.54
CA HIS A 119 18.47 -4.14 16.56
C HIS A 119 19.64 -3.80 15.61
N ILE A 120 19.34 -3.38 14.38
CA ILE A 120 20.37 -2.98 13.40
C ILE A 120 21.17 -1.79 13.93
N ILE A 121 20.51 -0.79 14.52
CA ILE A 121 21.19 0.38 15.10
C ILE A 121 22.17 -0.06 16.19
N LEU A 122 21.73 -0.92 17.11
CA LEU A 122 22.58 -1.43 18.20
C LEU A 122 23.79 -2.20 17.68
N GLU A 123 23.57 -3.14 16.75
CA GLU A 123 24.66 -3.93 16.16
C GLU A 123 25.63 -3.06 15.37
N PHE A 124 25.12 -2.07 14.63
CA PHE A 124 25.96 -1.14 13.90
C PHE A 124 26.82 -0.30 14.84
N HIS A 125 26.25 0.17 15.95
CA HIS A 125 26.98 0.90 16.98
C HIS A 125 28.11 0.04 17.58
N ARG A 126 27.84 -1.24 17.84
CA ARG A 126 28.82 -2.22 18.34
C ARG A 126 29.97 -2.43 17.34
N VAL A 127 29.65 -2.64 16.07
CA VAL A 127 30.65 -2.84 15.00
C VAL A 127 31.50 -1.59 14.83
N MET A 128 30.90 -0.40 14.78
CA MET A 128 31.63 0.85 14.60
C MET A 128 32.57 1.14 15.78
N ARG A 129 32.14 0.92 17.01
CA ARG A 129 32.99 1.03 18.21
C ARG A 129 34.21 0.10 18.15
N ASN A 130 34.02 -1.15 17.73
CA ASN A 130 35.13 -2.09 17.60
C ASN A 130 36.10 -1.68 16.49
N GLN A 131 35.58 -1.16 15.37
CA GLN A 131 36.41 -0.69 14.27
C GLN A 131 37.16 0.60 14.58
N GLN A 132 36.62 1.48 15.43
CA GLN A 132 37.27 2.72 15.87
C GLN A 132 38.62 2.48 16.56
N VAL A 133 38.84 1.27 17.11
CA VAL A 133 40.11 0.90 17.74
C VAL A 133 41.25 0.75 16.72
N LEU A 134 40.92 0.38 15.47
CA LEU A 134 41.88 0.01 14.44
C LEU A 134 41.97 1.03 13.30
N ARG A 135 40.94 1.83 13.09
CA ARG A 135 40.92 2.88 12.06
C ARG A 135 40.12 4.10 12.55
N PRO A 136 40.45 5.30 12.05
CA PRO A 136 39.67 6.49 12.37
C PRO A 136 38.31 6.45 11.70
N ILE A 137 37.28 6.35 12.53
CA ILE A 137 35.89 6.56 12.13
C ILE A 137 35.44 7.85 12.78
N ASP A 138 35.07 8.80 11.93
CA ASP A 138 34.66 10.13 12.35
C ASP A 138 33.17 10.10 12.74
N GLU A 139 32.78 10.98 13.67
CA GLU A 139 31.42 11.04 14.21
C GLU A 139 30.40 11.35 13.11
N GLN A 140 30.79 12.16 12.12
CA GLN A 140 29.94 12.45 10.96
C GLN A 140 29.60 11.19 10.16
N ASP A 141 30.53 10.24 9.98
CA ASP A 141 30.25 9.01 9.23
C ASP A 141 29.29 8.10 9.98
N ILE A 142 29.41 8.09 11.32
CA ILE A 142 28.50 7.36 12.19
C ILE A 142 27.09 7.94 12.06
N MET A 143 26.97 9.26 12.14
CA MET A 143 25.69 9.94 11.96
C MET A 143 25.08 9.69 10.57
N LEU A 144 25.90 9.70 9.51
CA LEU A 144 25.45 9.42 8.15
C LEU A 144 24.95 7.98 7.98
N ALA A 145 25.67 7.01 8.55
CA ALA A 145 25.26 5.62 8.51
C ALA A 145 23.95 5.38 9.27
N PHE A 146 23.79 5.98 10.46
CA PHE A 146 22.53 5.94 11.19
C PHE A 146 21.41 6.65 10.46
N GLY A 147 21.68 7.80 9.84
CA GLY A 147 20.75 8.49 8.96
C GLY A 147 20.27 7.60 7.83
N SER A 148 21.17 6.81 7.23
CA SER A 148 20.84 5.85 6.18
C SER A 148 19.97 4.69 6.65
N ILE A 149 20.28 4.13 7.81
CA ILE A 149 19.45 3.07 8.41
C ILE A 149 18.05 3.60 8.72
N ARG A 150 17.97 4.78 9.36
CA ARG A 150 16.70 5.41 9.70
C ARG A 150 15.86 5.75 8.48
N TYR A 151 16.48 6.31 7.45
CA TYR A 151 15.80 6.59 6.19
C TYR A 151 15.24 5.33 5.55
N LYS A 152 16.01 4.24 5.50
CA LYS A 152 15.52 2.97 4.96
C LYS A 152 14.34 2.43 5.77
N HIS A 153 14.38 2.56 7.10
CA HIS A 153 13.26 2.21 7.96
C HIS A 153 12.01 3.05 7.62
N GLU A 154 12.15 4.38 7.54
CA GLU A 154 11.05 5.28 7.18
C GLU A 154 10.47 4.98 5.78
N LEU A 155 11.32 4.59 4.82
CA LEU A 155 10.90 4.17 3.49
C LEU A 155 10.09 2.86 3.54
N MET A 156 10.58 1.84 4.24
CA MET A 156 9.89 0.54 4.39
C MET A 156 8.55 0.68 5.13
N GLU A 157 8.49 1.56 6.12
CA GLU A 157 7.25 1.92 6.83
C GLU A 157 6.24 2.57 5.88
N SER A 158 6.70 3.50 5.03
CA SER A 158 5.87 4.12 3.99
C SER A 158 5.35 3.07 3.01
N GLU A 159 6.21 2.22 2.45
CA GLU A 159 5.83 1.17 1.49
C GLU A 159 4.83 0.17 2.09
N THR A 160 5.05 -0.24 3.34
CA THR A 160 4.13 -1.14 4.06
C THR A 160 2.75 -0.50 4.22
N SER A 161 2.73 0.79 4.59
CA SER A 161 1.49 1.55 4.72
C SER A 161 0.77 1.70 3.38
N GLU A 162 1.50 1.92 2.28
CA GLU A 162 0.93 1.99 0.93
C GLU A 162 0.28 0.68 0.48
N VAL A 163 0.93 -0.47 0.72
CA VAL A 163 0.39 -1.80 0.36
C VAL A 163 -0.92 -2.08 1.10
N ILE A 164 -0.99 -1.73 2.39
CA ILE A 164 -2.20 -1.95 3.20
C ILE A 164 -3.29 -0.94 2.83
N ALA A 165 -2.96 0.32 2.56
CA ALA A 165 -3.90 1.32 2.07
C ALA A 165 -4.50 0.93 0.70
N GLY A 166 -3.68 0.38 -0.22
CA GLY A 166 -4.18 -0.17 -1.49
C GLY A 166 -5.16 -1.32 -1.28
N SER A 167 -4.86 -2.19 -0.31
CA SER A 167 -5.76 -3.29 0.08
C SER A 167 -7.09 -2.76 0.65
N LEU A 168 -7.05 -1.72 1.48
CA LEU A 168 -8.22 -1.04 2.02
C LEU A 168 -9.10 -0.47 0.90
N MET A 169 -8.51 0.27 -0.03
CA MET A 169 -9.23 0.87 -1.17
C MET A 169 -9.94 -0.20 -2.01
N MET A 170 -9.29 -1.35 -2.24
CA MET A 170 -9.92 -2.47 -2.94
C MET A 170 -11.11 -3.05 -2.17
N VAL A 171 -10.99 -3.20 -0.85
CA VAL A 171 -12.10 -3.70 -0.02
C VAL A 171 -13.27 -2.71 -0.01
N GLN A 172 -12.99 -1.41 0.15
CA GLN A 172 -14.00 -0.35 0.08
C GLN A 172 -14.72 -0.32 -1.27
N ARG A 173 -13.97 -0.42 -2.37
CA ARG A 173 -14.54 -0.48 -3.72
C ARG A 173 -15.45 -1.69 -3.91
N ARG A 174 -15.01 -2.88 -3.48
CA ARG A 174 -15.83 -4.09 -3.54
C ARG A 174 -17.12 -3.97 -2.73
N MET A 175 -17.09 -3.28 -1.60
CA MET A 175 -18.28 -3.01 -0.79
C MET A 175 -19.25 -2.05 -1.49
N ALA A 176 -18.73 -0.95 -2.05
CA ALA A 176 -19.55 -0.02 -2.81
C ALA A 176 -20.21 -0.71 -4.02
N ASP A 177 -19.46 -1.56 -4.73
CA ASP A 177 -19.98 -2.34 -5.85
C ASP A 177 -21.01 -3.37 -5.38
N ALA A 178 -20.78 -4.06 -4.26
CA ALA A 178 -21.73 -5.01 -3.69
C ALA A 178 -23.04 -4.35 -3.24
N ARG A 179 -22.97 -3.16 -2.62
CA ARG A 179 -24.16 -2.35 -2.28
C ARG A 179 -24.89 -1.84 -3.53
N LYS A 180 -24.16 -1.55 -4.61
CA LYS A 180 -24.72 -1.10 -5.89
C LYS A 180 -25.28 -2.23 -6.76
N ARG A 181 -25.01 -3.50 -6.48
CA ARG A 181 -25.58 -4.61 -7.26
C ARG A 181 -27.10 -4.53 -7.16
N ARG A 182 -27.73 -4.18 -8.29
CA ARG A 182 -29.18 -4.23 -8.43
C ARG A 182 -29.61 -5.68 -8.28
N HIS A 183 -30.51 -5.94 -7.35
CA HIS A 183 -31.20 -7.22 -7.32
C HIS A 183 -32.08 -7.31 -8.57
N ASN A 184 -31.90 -8.38 -9.35
CA ASN A 184 -32.86 -8.72 -10.40
C ASN A 184 -34.19 -9.06 -9.75
N PHE A 185 -35.30 -8.77 -10.44
CA PHE A 185 -36.60 -9.26 -10.00
C PHE A 185 -36.62 -10.79 -10.01
N ASP A 186 -37.35 -11.38 -9.08
CA ASP A 186 -37.57 -12.82 -9.04
C ASP A 186 -38.29 -13.30 -10.29
N ARG A 187 -38.14 -14.58 -10.63
CA ARG A 187 -38.75 -15.15 -11.85
C ARG A 187 -40.27 -14.99 -11.86
N GLU A 188 -40.90 -15.08 -10.70
CA GLU A 188 -42.34 -14.88 -10.54
C GLU A 188 -42.75 -13.44 -10.86
N VAL A 189 -42.05 -12.45 -10.30
CA VAL A 189 -42.27 -11.03 -10.60
C VAL A 189 -42.05 -10.73 -12.09
N ILE A 190 -40.99 -11.29 -12.68
CA ILE A 190 -40.74 -11.16 -14.11
C ILE A 190 -41.88 -11.79 -14.92
N GLY A 191 -42.37 -12.96 -14.52
CA GLY A 191 -43.48 -13.66 -15.15
C GLY A 191 -44.76 -12.83 -15.18
N ILE A 192 -45.16 -12.27 -14.04
CA ILE A 192 -46.37 -11.43 -13.93
C ILE A 192 -46.27 -10.18 -14.80
N LEU A 193 -45.13 -9.49 -14.77
CA LEU A 193 -44.93 -8.28 -15.58
C LEU A 193 -44.87 -8.61 -17.09
N GLN A 194 -44.34 -9.78 -17.43
CA GLN A 194 -44.24 -10.26 -18.81
C GLN A 194 -45.61 -10.69 -19.35
N GLU A 195 -46.40 -11.41 -18.57
CA GLU A 195 -47.78 -11.80 -18.89
C GLU A 195 -48.61 -10.57 -19.27
N TYR A 196 -48.63 -9.54 -18.40
CA TYR A 196 -49.33 -8.30 -18.71
C TYR A 196 -48.81 -7.63 -20.00
N TYR A 197 -47.48 -7.60 -20.18
CA TYR A 197 -46.87 -6.98 -21.36
C TYR A 197 -47.26 -7.67 -22.67
N ASP A 198 -47.33 -9.01 -22.64
CA ASP A 198 -47.65 -9.83 -23.80
C ASP A 198 -49.16 -9.78 -24.10
N ASP A 199 -50.03 -9.76 -23.08
CA ASP A 199 -51.47 -9.55 -23.23
C ASP A 199 -51.83 -8.16 -23.79
N HIS A 200 -50.96 -7.16 -23.57
CA HIS A 200 -51.12 -5.79 -24.05
C HIS A 200 -50.09 -5.44 -25.13
N SER A 201 -49.82 -6.36 -26.06
CA SER A 201 -48.76 -6.22 -27.07
C SER A 201 -48.88 -4.96 -27.94
N ASP A 202 -50.11 -4.52 -28.24
CA ASP A 202 -50.39 -3.36 -29.09
C ASP A 202 -50.20 -2.03 -28.36
N HIS A 203 -50.52 -1.99 -27.07
CA HIS A 203 -50.39 -0.80 -26.23
C HIS A 203 -49.90 -1.15 -24.82
N PRO A 204 -48.61 -1.48 -24.64
CA PRO A 204 -48.05 -1.92 -23.36
C PRO A 204 -47.73 -0.72 -22.44
N TYR A 205 -48.77 0.03 -22.09
CA TYR A 205 -48.74 1.24 -21.28
C TYR A 205 -49.79 1.11 -20.16
N PRO A 206 -49.45 0.46 -19.03
CA PRO A 206 -50.35 0.40 -17.90
C PRO A 206 -50.64 1.82 -17.40
N ASN A 207 -51.91 2.08 -17.10
CA ASN A 207 -52.37 3.30 -16.44
C ASN A 207 -51.95 3.29 -14.95
N GLU A 208 -52.25 4.35 -14.19
CA GLU A 208 -51.82 4.42 -12.78
C GLU A 208 -52.41 3.32 -11.91
N ASP A 209 -53.71 3.01 -12.06
CA ASP A 209 -54.38 1.97 -11.27
C ASP A 209 -53.80 0.57 -11.58
N GLU A 210 -53.50 0.28 -12.85
CA GLU A 210 -52.87 -0.97 -13.28
C GLU A 210 -51.43 -1.09 -12.76
N LYS A 211 -50.66 0.01 -12.72
CA LYS A 211 -49.33 0.01 -12.10
C LYS A 211 -49.41 -0.26 -10.60
N HIS A 212 -50.39 0.30 -9.90
CA HIS A 212 -50.62 0.04 -8.48
C HIS A 212 -50.99 -1.43 -8.24
N LEU A 213 -51.84 -2.02 -9.09
CA LEU A 213 -52.23 -3.43 -9.00
C LEU A 213 -51.03 -4.37 -9.25
N LEU A 214 -50.23 -4.11 -10.29
CA LEU A 214 -49.02 -4.88 -10.59
C LEU A 214 -47.97 -4.74 -9.49
N ALA A 215 -47.80 -3.54 -8.95
CA ALA A 215 -46.91 -3.27 -7.82
C ALA A 215 -47.33 -4.08 -6.59
N ALA A 216 -48.64 -4.10 -6.27
CA ALA A 216 -49.19 -4.87 -5.17
C ALA A 216 -49.01 -6.39 -5.38
N ARG A 217 -49.31 -6.90 -6.58
CA ARG A 217 -49.21 -8.33 -6.92
C ARG A 217 -47.76 -8.83 -6.94
N CYS A 218 -46.82 -7.98 -7.35
CA CYS A 218 -45.40 -8.31 -7.42
C CYS A 218 -44.61 -7.95 -6.15
N HIS A 219 -45.24 -7.32 -5.15
CA HIS A 219 -44.58 -6.77 -3.97
C HIS A 219 -43.38 -5.86 -4.29
N ILE A 220 -43.51 -5.02 -5.32
CA ILE A 220 -42.50 -4.02 -5.73
C ILE A 220 -43.13 -2.62 -5.76
N SER A 221 -42.30 -1.58 -5.83
CA SER A 221 -42.78 -0.20 -5.95
C SER A 221 -43.38 0.11 -7.33
N VAL A 222 -44.34 1.03 -7.37
CA VAL A 222 -44.90 1.57 -8.63
C VAL A 222 -43.81 2.13 -9.55
N GLN A 223 -42.78 2.76 -8.98
CA GLN A 223 -41.62 3.25 -9.74
C GLN A 223 -40.84 2.11 -10.42
N GLN A 224 -40.68 0.98 -9.74
CA GLN A 224 -40.02 -0.22 -10.31
C GLN A 224 -40.84 -0.81 -11.46
N VAL A 225 -42.16 -0.85 -11.33
CA VAL A 225 -43.08 -1.25 -12.42
C VAL A 225 -42.92 -0.32 -13.61
N SER A 226 -43.03 0.99 -13.40
CA SER A 226 -42.89 2.01 -14.46
C SER A 226 -41.55 1.90 -15.20
N ASN A 227 -40.45 1.77 -14.44
CA ASN A 227 -39.11 1.58 -14.99
C ASN A 227 -38.98 0.26 -15.77
N TRP A 228 -39.59 -0.83 -15.30
CA TRP A 228 -39.54 -2.12 -15.98
C TRP A 228 -40.24 -2.04 -17.35
N PHE A 229 -41.45 -1.50 -17.41
CA PHE A 229 -42.22 -1.34 -18.66
C PHE A 229 -41.51 -0.39 -19.64
N GLY A 230 -40.98 0.74 -19.16
CA GLY A 230 -40.16 1.64 -19.97
C GLY A 230 -38.96 0.93 -20.60
N ASN A 231 -38.20 0.18 -19.79
CA ASN A 231 -37.04 -0.57 -20.26
C ASN A 231 -37.41 -1.76 -21.17
N ARG A 232 -38.57 -2.40 -20.95
CA ARG A 232 -39.06 -3.50 -21.78
C ARG A 232 -39.38 -2.99 -23.19
N ARG A 233 -40.14 -1.90 -23.32
CA ARG A 233 -40.46 -1.28 -24.62
C ARG A 233 -39.21 -0.88 -25.42
N ILE A 234 -38.22 -0.26 -24.78
CA ILE A 234 -36.96 0.12 -25.45
C ILE A 234 -36.24 -1.13 -25.98
N ARG A 235 -36.20 -2.22 -25.20
CA ARG A 235 -35.56 -3.48 -25.60
C ARG A 235 -36.30 -4.14 -26.76
N SER A 236 -37.64 -4.23 -26.71
CA SER A 236 -38.45 -4.80 -27.80
C SER A 236 -38.27 -4.02 -29.11
N LYS A 237 -38.31 -2.68 -29.07
CA LYS A 237 -38.09 -1.83 -30.25
C LYS A 237 -36.68 -1.97 -30.83
N LYS A 238 -35.67 -2.15 -29.97
CA LYS A 238 -34.28 -2.37 -30.41
C LYS A 238 -34.13 -3.74 -31.08
N SER A 239 -34.77 -4.79 -30.53
CA SER A 239 -34.77 -6.13 -31.12
C SER A 239 -35.42 -6.16 -32.51
N GLN A 240 -36.57 -5.51 -32.66
CA GLN A 240 -37.27 -5.38 -33.96
C GLN A 240 -36.42 -4.63 -35.00
N ARG A 241 -35.75 -3.54 -34.61
CA ARG A 241 -34.83 -2.81 -35.50
C ARG A 241 -33.64 -3.65 -35.94
N SER A 242 -33.09 -4.49 -35.06
CA SER A 242 -31.97 -5.37 -35.40
C SER A 242 -32.38 -6.51 -36.35
N GLN A 243 -33.61 -7.04 -36.20
CA GLN A 243 -34.13 -8.07 -37.11
C GLN A 243 -34.40 -7.49 -38.52
N ASN A 244 -35.04 -6.33 -38.61
CA ASN A 244 -35.27 -5.64 -39.88
C ASN A 244 -33.98 -5.27 -40.62
N PHE A 245 -32.87 -5.05 -39.91
CA PHE A 245 -31.56 -4.79 -40.52
C PHE A 245 -30.88 -6.07 -41.03
N THR A 246 -31.22 -7.23 -40.45
CA THR A 246 -30.65 -8.53 -40.84
C THR A 246 -31.36 -9.12 -42.07
N GLU A 247 -32.62 -8.76 -42.31
CA GLU A 247 -33.39 -9.18 -43.49
C GLU A 247 -33.14 -8.32 -44.74
N LEU A 248 -32.33 -7.26 -44.64
CA LEU A 248 -31.98 -6.34 -45.72
C LEU A 248 -30.60 -6.61 -46.35
N PHE A 249 -29.96 -7.74 -46.02
CA PHE A 249 -28.71 -8.20 -46.61
C PHE A 249 -28.73 -9.69 -46.91
#